data_AF-A0A6A5R542-F1
#
_entry.id   AF-A0A6A5R542-F1
#
_cell.length_a   1.000
_cell.length_b   1.000
_cell.length_c   1.000
_cell.angle_alpha   90.00
_cell.angle_beta   90.00
_cell.angle_gamma   90.00
#
_symmetry.space_group_name_H-M   'P 1'
#
loop_
_entity.id
_entity.type
_entity.pdbx_description
1 polymer ?
#
loop_
_entity_poly.entity_id
_entity_poly.type
_entity_poly.pdbx_seq_one_letter_code
_entity_poly.pdbx_strand_id
1 'polypeptide(L)' 'MYLAIIILPLLGSIASGFFGRKIGVSGSRIITCTAVIMTTVFAVVAFFEVGLNNIPVSIELFR' A
#
# COMPACT_ATOMS: atom_id res chain seq x y z
N MET A 1 8.81 5.73 -1.89
CA MET A 1 7.47 5.94 -1.29
C MET A 1 6.35 5.61 -2.28
N TYR A 2 6.39 6.16 -3.48
CA TYR A 2 5.35 5.96 -4.51
C TYR A 2 5.05 4.49 -4.84
N LEU A 3 6.07 3.65 -5.08
CA LEU A 3 5.86 2.21 -5.31
C LEU A 3 5.26 1.49 -4.08
N ALA A 4 5.62 1.93 -2.87
CA ALA A 4 5.16 1.32 -1.63
C ALA A 4 3.64 1.52 -1.45
N ILE A 5 3.07 2.63 -1.93
CA ILE A 5 1.62 2.87 -1.94
C ILE A 5 0.89 1.77 -2.71
N ILE A 6 1.51 1.19 -3.74
CA ILE A 6 0.94 0.11 -4.55
C ILE A 6 1.27 -1.26 -3.94
N ILE A 7 2.50 -1.46 -3.48
CA ILE A 7 2.99 -2.78 -3.04
C ILE A 7 2.44 -3.17 -1.66
N LEU A 8 2.31 -2.25 -0.70
CA LEU A 8 1.78 -2.57 0.64
C LEU A 8 0.38 -3.21 0.63
N PRO A 9 -0.64 -2.60 -0.01
CA PRO A 9 -1.98 -3.18 -0.02
C PRO A 9 -2.02 -4.47 -0.84
N LEU A 10 -1.20 -4.58 -1.88
CA LEU A 10 -1.05 -5.83 -2.65
C LEU A 10 -0.51 -6.97 -1.79
N LEU A 11 0.55 -6.70 -1.01
CA LEU A 11 1.10 -7.66 -0.05
C LEU A 11 0.07 -8.05 1.01
N GLY A 12 -0.71 -7.10 1.53
CA GLY A 12 -1.80 -7.38 2.47
C GLY A 12 -2.88 -8.29 1.87
N SER A 13 -3.24 -8.07 0.61
CA SER A 13 -4.19 -8.92 -0.12
C SER A 13 -3.62 -10.32 -0.39
N ILE A 14 -2.36 -10.43 -0.81
CA ILE A 14 -1.70 -11.72 -1.06
C ILE A 14 -1.58 -12.52 0.24
N ALA A 15 -1.15 -11.87 1.33
CA ALA A 15 -1.04 -12.50 2.64
C ALA A 15 -2.41 -13.00 3.13
N SER A 16 -3.44 -12.15 3.10
CA SER A 16 -4.78 -12.52 3.59
C SER A 16 -5.52 -13.51 2.67
N GLY A 17 -5.31 -13.43 1.36
CA GLY A 17 -5.93 -14.31 0.36
C GLY A 17 -5.30 -15.69 0.27
N PHE A 18 -3.99 -15.79 0.04
CA PHE A 18 -3.31 -17.08 -0.12
C PHE A 18 -3.03 -17.79 1.20
N PHE A 19 -2.72 -17.04 2.26
CA PHE A 19 -2.37 -17.60 3.58
C PHE A 19 -3.50 -17.47 4.61
N GLY A 20 -4.70 -17.06 4.20
CA GLY A 20 -5.86 -16.87 5.08
C GLY A 20 -6.21 -18.08 5.93
N ARG A 21 -5.99 -19.31 5.42
CA ARG A 21 -6.23 -20.55 6.20
C ARG A 21 -5.21 -20.78 7.33
N LYS A 22 -3.99 -20.24 7.22
CA LYS A 22 -2.96 -20.31 8.28
C LYS A 22 -3.06 -19.14 9.24
N ILE A 23 -3.41 -17.95 8.74
CA ILE A 23 -3.46 -16.70 9.49
C ILE A 23 -4.78 -16.57 10.29
N GLY A 24 -5.87 -17.15 9.78
CA GLY A 24 -7.20 -17.02 10.35
C GLY A 24 -7.85 -15.66 10.10
N VAL A 25 -9.15 -15.56 10.38
CA VAL A 25 -9.97 -14.38 10.05
C VAL A 25 -9.49 -13.12 10.79
N SER A 26 -9.14 -13.25 12.07
CA SER A 26 -8.68 -12.14 12.90
C SER A 26 -7.31 -11.60 12.45
N GLY A 27 -6.37 -12.49 12.13
CA GLY A 27 -5.05 -12.09 11.65
C GLY A 27 -5.11 -11.42 10.28
N SER A 28 -5.91 -11.97 9.36
CA SER A 28 -6.09 -11.40 8.00
C SER A 28 -6.64 -9.99 8.05
N ARG A 29 -7.60 -9.72 8.95
CA ARG A 29 -8.17 -8.39 9.17
C ARG A 29 -7.12 -7.39 9.68
N ILE A 30 -6.31 -7.78 10.66
CA ILE A 30 -5.27 -6.90 11.23
C ILE A 30 -4.23 -6.56 10.16
N ILE A 31 -3.78 -7.55 9.38
CA ILE A 31 -2.78 -7.35 8.33
C ILE A 31 -3.29 -6.40 7.24
N THR A 32 -4.51 -6.62 6.74
CA THR A 32 -5.06 -5.74 5.70
C THR A 32 -5.36 -4.33 6.22
N CYS A 33 -5.91 -4.20 7.42
CA CYS A 33 -6.22 -2.89 7.99
C CYS A 33 -4.95 -2.06 8.24
N THR A 34 -3.91 -2.67 8.83
CA THR A 34 -2.63 -2.00 9.06
C THR A 34 -1.92 -1.64 7.75
N ALA A 35 -1.96 -2.52 6.75
CA ALA A 35 -1.43 -2.22 5.42
C ALA A 35 -2.12 -1.02 4.76
N VAL A 36 -3.45 -0.93 4.85
CA VAL A 36 -4.21 0.21 4.32
C VAL A 36 -3.90 1.50 5.09
N ILE A 37 -3.88 1.46 6.42
CA ILE A 37 -3.55 2.64 7.24
C ILE A 37 -2.17 3.20 6.88
N MET A 38 -1.15 2.33 6.77
CA MET A 38 0.20 2.74 6.37
C MET A 38 0.22 3.31 4.95
N THR A 39 -0.55 2.71 4.03
CA THR A 39 -0.69 3.19 2.65
C THR A 39 -1.31 4.58 2.60
N THR A 40 -2.33 4.85 3.42
CA THR A 40 -2.98 6.16 3.50
C THR A 40 -2.01 7.24 3.99
N VAL A 41 -1.19 6.94 5.01
CA VAL A 41 -0.18 7.89 5.49
C VAL A 41 0.81 8.25 4.37
N PHE A 42 1.30 7.27 3.62
CA PHE A 42 2.18 7.54 2.47
C PHE A 42 1.47 8.29 1.35
N ALA A 43 0.19 8.00 1.08
CA ALA A 43 -0.58 8.72 0.06
C ALA A 43 -0.76 10.21 0.42
N VAL A 44 -0.98 10.52 1.69
CA VAL A 44 -1.06 11.92 2.17
C VAL A 44 0.27 12.64 1.93
N VAL A 45 1.40 12.03 2.29
CA VAL A 45 2.73 12.62 2.04
C VAL A 45 2.98 12.81 0.54
N ALA A 46 2.59 11.83 -0.30
CA ALA A 46 2.74 11.93 -1.75
C ALA A 46 1.90 13.07 -2.33
N PHE A 47 0.71 13.31 -1.77
CA PHE A 47 -0.14 14.42 -2.18
C PHE A 47 0.47 15.78 -1.81
N PHE A 48 1.07 15.90 -0.62
CA PHE A 48 1.82 17.11 -0.24
C PHE A 48 3.02 17.35 -1.18
N GLU A 49 3.76 16.30 -1.53
CA GLU A 49 4.96 16.44 -2.37
C GLU A 49 4.60 16.72 -3.84
N VAL A 50 3.82 15.85 -4.49
CA VAL A 50 3.51 15.94 -5.92
C VAL A 50 2.37 16.92 -6.20
N GLY A 51 1.32 16.90 -5.36
CA GLY A 51 0.11 17.69 -5.56
C GLY A 51 0.28 19.17 -5.25
N LEU A 52 0.92 19.52 -4.13
CA LEU A 52 1.12 20.93 -3.76
C LEU A 52 2.33 21.57 -4.45
N ASN A 53 3.45 20.85 -4.57
CA ASN A 53 4.63 21.42 -5.25
C ASN A 53 4.52 21.39 -6.78
N ASN A 54 3.47 20.77 -7.34
CA ASN A 54 3.23 20.66 -8.79
C ASN A 54 4.42 20.07 -9.57
N ILE A 55 5.16 19.14 -8.95
CA ILE A 55 6.27 18.42 -9.59
C ILE A 55 5.76 17.01 -9.93
N PRO A 56 5.31 16.76 -11.17
CA PRO A 56 4.83 15.44 -11.55
C PRO A 56 6.00 14.44 -11.55
N VAL A 57 5.82 13.33 -10.83
CA VAL A 57 6.78 12.22 -10.78
C VAL A 57 6.25 11.08 -11.65
N SER A 58 6.99 10.72 -12.70
CA SER A 58 6.73 9.55 -13.52
C SER A 58 7.63 8.38 -13.12
N ILE A 59 7.07 7.18 -13.11
CA ILE A 59 7.80 5.95 -12.78
C ILE A 59 7.61 4.98 -13.95
N GLU A 60 8.68 4.70 -14.70
CA GLU A 60 8.69 3.61 -15.67
C GLU A 60 8.87 2.28 -14.94
N LEU A 61 7.89 1.39 -15.07
CA LEU A 61 7.88 0.08 -14.41
C LEU A 61 8.49 -1.03 -15.27
N PHE A 62 8.37 -0.91 -16.59
CA PHE A 62 8.90 -1.85 -17.57
C PHE A 62 9.46 -1.05 -18.75
N ARG A 63 10.56 -1.55 -19.31
CA ARG A 63 11.21 -1.00 -20.51
C ARG A 63 10.84 -1.82 -21.73
#